data_AF-A0A7S0TEQ9-F1
#
_entry.id   AF-A0A7S0TEQ9-F1
#
_cell.length_a   1.000
_cell.length_b   1.000
_cell.length_c   1.000
_cell.angle_alpha   90.00
_cell.angle_beta   90.00
_cell.angle_gamma   90.00
#
_symmetry.space_group_name_H-M   'P 1'
#
loop_
_entity.id
_entity.type
_entity.pdbx_description
1 polymer ?
#
loop_
_entity_poly.entity_id
_entity_poly.type
_entity_poly.pdbx_seq_one_letter_code
_entity_poly.pdbx_strand_id
1 'polypeptide(L)'
;YVLQTLPACRNDPVATAVFNGIEFTVSMIFTIEYVARIIAARNICVFFWDGLNLIDFIAIIPFWIELISGAQGSNALRVIRVIRLARVFRLMKSPRFAEYMEILQASIIASAGSFGLLLTLIFLEIIVASSLVYVCEADLDLEDNKFTSIPATSWWAFTTVTTVGYGDMVPQSAVGR
;
A
#
# COMPACT_ATOMS: atom_id res chain seq x y z
N TYR A 1 12.65 -0.59 -8.80
CA TYR A 1 12.27 0.39 -7.78
C TYR A 1 12.66 -0.03 -6.37
N VAL A 2 12.15 -1.13 -5.80
CA VAL A 2 12.50 -1.56 -4.42
C VAL A 2 14.01 -1.72 -4.20
N LEU A 3 14.74 -2.28 -5.16
CA LEU A 3 16.20 -2.41 -5.05
C LEU A 3 16.95 -1.06 -5.22
N GLN A 4 16.36 -0.09 -5.92
CA GLN A 4 16.96 1.24 -6.09
C GLN A 4 16.88 2.09 -4.80
N THR A 5 16.06 1.71 -3.83
CA THR A 5 16.02 2.39 -2.53
C THR A 5 17.12 1.91 -1.58
N LEU A 6 17.80 0.81 -1.88
CA LEU A 6 18.93 0.33 -1.08
C LEU A 6 20.13 1.28 -1.23
N PRO A 7 20.76 1.75 -0.13
CA PRO A 7 21.91 2.65 -0.19
C PRO A 7 23.07 2.09 -1.02
N ALA A 8 23.29 0.78 -0.96
CA ALA A 8 24.33 0.08 -1.71
C ALA A 8 24.14 0.17 -3.24
N CYS A 9 22.90 0.06 -3.72
CA CYS A 9 22.58 0.15 -5.15
C CYS A 9 22.38 1.59 -5.62
N ARG A 10 21.96 2.50 -4.73
CA ARG A 10 21.74 3.91 -5.04
C ARG A 10 23.05 4.66 -5.28
N ASN A 11 24.10 4.30 -4.56
CA ASN A 11 25.40 4.97 -4.66
C ASN A 11 26.29 4.39 -5.76
N ASP A 12 25.92 3.24 -6.33
CA ASP A 12 26.62 2.64 -7.46
C ASP A 12 26.08 3.25 -8.79
N PRO A 13 26.91 4.00 -9.53
CA PRO A 13 26.51 4.60 -10.80
C PRO A 13 26.19 3.55 -11.88
N VAL A 14 26.82 2.37 -11.83
CA VAL A 14 26.58 1.30 -12.80
C VAL A 14 25.22 0.66 -12.56
N ALA A 15 24.91 0.31 -11.31
CA ALA A 15 23.61 -0.25 -10.95
C ALA A 15 22.46 0.71 -11.31
N THR A 16 22.64 2.00 -11.02
CA THR A 16 21.64 3.03 -11.34
C THR A 16 21.43 3.16 -12.85
N ALA A 17 22.49 3.15 -13.66
CA ALA A 17 22.39 3.18 -15.12
C ALA A 17 21.68 1.94 -15.69
N VAL A 18 22.01 0.75 -15.18
CA VAL A 18 21.35 -0.50 -15.58
C VAL A 18 19.86 -0.48 -15.24
N PHE A 19 19.48 -0.10 -14.03
CA PHE A 19 18.07 -0.05 -13.65
C PHE A 19 17.29 0.98 -14.47
N ASN A 20 17.87 2.14 -14.76
CA ASN A 20 17.24 3.15 -15.62
C ASN A 20 17.10 2.64 -17.06
N GLY A 21 18.09 1.93 -17.59
CA GLY A 21 18.01 1.30 -18.92
C GLY A 21 16.93 0.22 -19.00
N ILE A 22 16.81 -0.63 -17.97
CA ILE A 22 15.72 -1.61 -17.86
C ILE A 22 14.37 -0.89 -17.79
N GLU A 23 14.25 0.13 -16.95
CA GLU A 23 13.01 0.90 -16.78
C GLU A 23 12.58 1.57 -18.08
N PHE A 24 13.51 2.18 -18.80
CA PHE A 24 13.28 2.77 -20.11
C PHE A 24 12.80 1.72 -21.13
N THR A 25 13.55 0.62 -21.27
CA THR A 25 13.25 -0.45 -22.24
C THR A 25 11.87 -1.06 -21.99
N VAL A 26 11.58 -1.39 -20.73
CA VAL A 26 10.30 -1.96 -20.31
C VAL A 26 9.16 -0.98 -20.55
N SER A 27 9.34 0.31 -20.23
CA SER A 27 8.30 1.33 -20.42
C SER A 27 8.01 1.57 -21.91
N MET A 28 9.04 1.51 -22.77
CA MET A 28 8.87 1.59 -24.22
C MET A 28 8.07 0.41 -24.78
N ILE A 29 8.43 -0.82 -24.39
CA ILE A 29 7.70 -2.02 -24.83
C ILE A 29 6.23 -1.94 -24.42
N PHE A 30 5.93 -1.58 -23.17
CA PHE A 30 4.54 -1.43 -22.71
C PHE A 30 3.79 -0.31 -23.41
N THR A 31 4.45 0.81 -23.70
CA THR A 31 3.83 1.90 -24.46
C THR A 31 3.45 1.43 -25.86
N ILE A 32 4.35 0.72 -26.55
CA ILE A 32 4.08 0.17 -27.89
C ILE A 32 2.92 -0.84 -27.83
N GLU A 33 2.94 -1.76 -26.87
CA GLU A 33 1.87 -2.74 -26.68
C GLU A 33 0.51 -2.05 -26.45
N TYR A 34 0.46 -1.05 -25.57
CA TYR A 34 -0.77 -0.33 -25.25
C TYR A 34 -1.29 0.48 -26.44
N VAL A 35 -0.41 1.18 -27.16
CA VAL A 35 -0.78 1.92 -28.38
C VAL A 35 -1.29 0.97 -29.46
N ALA A 36 -0.64 -0.18 -29.67
CA ALA A 36 -1.09 -1.20 -30.62
C ALA A 36 -2.49 -1.72 -30.27
N ARG A 37 -2.78 -1.95 -28.98
CA ARG A 37 -4.12 -2.35 -28.51
C ARG A 37 -5.17 -1.27 -28.74
N ILE A 38 -4.85 0.01 -28.50
CA ILE A 38 -5.76 1.13 -28.80
C ILE A 38 -6.09 1.20 -30.28
N ILE A 39 -5.09 1.06 -31.17
CA ILE A 39 -5.28 1.12 -32.62
C ILE A 39 -6.12 -0.06 -33.11
N ALA A 40 -5.92 -1.26 -32.55
CA ALA A 40 -6.70 -2.44 -32.88
C ALA A 40 -8.13 -2.43 -32.27
N ALA A 41 -8.39 -1.57 -31.29
CA ALA A 41 -9.69 -1.52 -30.62
C ALA A 41 -10.76 -0.87 -31.50
N ARG A 42 -11.89 -1.57 -31.67
CA ARG A 42 -13.05 -1.06 -32.44
C ARG A 42 -13.68 0.19 -31.83
N ASN A 43 -13.67 0.30 -30.49
CA ASN A 43 -14.25 1.43 -29.73
C ASN A 43 -13.27 1.88 -28.64
N ILE A 44 -12.58 3.00 -28.87
CA ILE A 44 -11.53 3.51 -27.98
C ILE A 44 -12.07 3.87 -26.59
N CYS A 45 -13.26 4.49 -26.50
CA CYS A 45 -13.82 4.90 -25.21
C CYS A 45 -14.17 3.69 -24.33
N VAL A 46 -14.77 2.65 -24.90
CA VAL A 46 -15.10 1.42 -24.16
C VAL A 46 -13.81 0.70 -23.74
N PHE A 47 -12.82 0.67 -24.62
CA PHE A 47 -11.51 0.10 -24.32
C PHE A 47 -10.84 0.81 -23.14
N PHE A 48 -10.86 2.15 -23.09
CA PHE A 48 -10.23 2.93 -22.03
C PHE A 48 -10.89 2.74 -20.66
N TRP A 49 -12.22 2.57 -20.62
CA TRP A 49 -12.97 2.38 -19.38
C TRP A 49 -12.99 0.94 -18.85
N ASP A 50 -12.41 -0.01 -19.60
CA ASP A 50 -12.20 -1.36 -19.10
C ASP A 50 -11.07 -1.38 -18.05
N GLY A 51 -11.32 -2.03 -16.91
CA GLY A 51 -10.46 -1.95 -15.73
C GLY A 51 -9.02 -2.41 -15.98
N LEU A 52 -8.84 -3.45 -16.80
CA LEU A 52 -7.51 -3.98 -17.14
C LEU A 52 -6.72 -3.02 -18.05
N ASN A 53 -7.40 -2.34 -18.97
CA ASN A 53 -6.76 -1.37 -19.87
C ASN A 53 -6.45 -0.06 -19.14
N LEU A 54 -7.28 0.34 -18.17
CA LEU A 54 -6.99 1.47 -17.28
C LEU A 54 -5.74 1.21 -16.43
N ILE A 55 -5.54 -0.01 -15.93
CA ILE A 55 -4.32 -0.41 -15.22
C ILE A 55 -3.10 -0.30 -16.14
N ASP A 56 -3.20 -0.76 -17.39
CA ASP A 56 -2.12 -0.62 -18.38
C ASP A 56 -1.76 0.86 -18.63
N PHE A 57 -2.76 1.74 -18.74
CA PHE A 57 -2.54 3.18 -18.87
C PHE A 57 -1.82 3.78 -17.66
N ILE A 58 -2.31 3.48 -16.45
CA ILE A 58 -1.72 3.96 -15.19
C ILE A 58 -0.27 3.45 -15.02
N ALA A 59 0.07 2.27 -15.55
CA ALA A 59 1.43 1.75 -15.49
C ALA A 59 2.42 2.54 -16.38
N ILE A 60 1.95 3.09 -17.50
CA ILE A 60 2.80 3.78 -18.49
C ILE A 60 2.97 5.26 -18.15
N ILE A 61 1.91 5.92 -17.68
CA ILE A 61 1.88 7.36 -17.36
C ILE A 61 3.07 7.86 -16.52
N PRO A 62 3.46 7.23 -15.39
CA PRO A 62 4.49 7.78 -14.52
C PRO A 62 5.84 7.97 -15.24
N PHE A 63 6.15 7.11 -16.22
CA PHE A 63 7.39 7.20 -17.00
C PHE A 63 7.41 8.46 -17.87
N TRP A 64 6.32 8.70 -18.59
CA TRP A 64 6.20 9.83 -19.51
C TRP A 64 6.12 11.16 -18.77
N ILE A 65 5.42 11.22 -17.65
CA ILE A 65 5.37 12.43 -16.81
C ILE A 65 6.77 12.81 -16.34
N GLU A 66 7.57 11.85 -15.88
CA GLU A 66 8.93 12.11 -15.42
C GLU A 66 9.83 12.61 -16.56
N LEU A 67 9.78 11.93 -17.72
CA LEU A 67 10.55 12.30 -18.90
C LEU A 67 10.25 13.73 -19.37
N ILE A 68 8.97 14.13 -19.38
CA ILE A 68 8.53 15.47 -19.79
C ILE A 68 8.89 16.51 -18.72
N SER A 69 8.73 16.17 -17.44
CA SER A 69 8.94 17.13 -16.35
C SER A 69 10.38 17.60 -16.23
N GLY A 70 11.37 16.82 -16.73
CA GLY A 70 12.80 17.16 -16.73
C GLY A 70 13.40 17.48 -15.35
N ALA A 71 12.60 17.41 -14.30
CA ALA A 71 12.91 17.91 -12.99
C ALA A 71 13.39 16.74 -12.14
N GLN A 72 14.64 16.79 -11.74
CA GLN A 72 15.20 15.98 -10.67
C GLN A 72 15.25 16.88 -9.42
N GLY A 73 14.14 17.03 -8.68
CA GLY A 73 14.19 17.69 -7.35
C GLY A 73 12.96 18.42 -6.78
N SER A 74 11.87 18.64 -7.52
CA SER A 74 10.70 19.36 -6.96
C SER A 74 9.75 18.46 -6.15
N ASN A 75 9.00 19.05 -5.20
CA ASN A 75 8.01 18.33 -4.37
C ASN A 75 6.93 17.59 -5.20
N ALA A 76 6.63 18.07 -6.41
CA ALA A 76 5.73 17.40 -7.35
C ALA A 76 6.22 16.00 -7.76
N LEU A 77 7.54 15.77 -7.77
CA LEU A 77 8.14 14.47 -8.09
C LEU A 77 7.93 13.44 -6.99
N ARG A 78 7.68 13.86 -5.75
CA ARG A 78 7.40 12.92 -4.64
C ARG A 78 6.11 12.16 -4.90
N VAL A 79 5.08 12.84 -5.41
CA VAL A 79 3.82 12.20 -5.82
C VAL A 79 4.06 11.28 -7.00
N ILE A 80 4.79 11.73 -8.02
CA ILE A 80 5.12 10.92 -9.20
C ILE A 80 5.86 9.62 -8.82
N ARG A 81 6.75 9.67 -7.82
CA ARG A 81 7.44 8.48 -7.27
C ARG A 81 6.48 7.46 -6.66
N VAL A 82 5.45 7.91 -5.93
CA VAL A 82 4.41 7.01 -5.38
C VAL A 82 3.60 6.39 -6.51
N ILE A 83 3.27 7.16 -7.56
CA ILE A 83 2.53 6.65 -8.73
C ILE A 83 3.35 5.56 -9.47
N ARG A 84 4.69 5.53 -9.37
CA ARG A 84 5.49 4.40 -9.92
C ARG A 84 5.14 3.05 -9.27
N LEU A 85 4.64 3.02 -8.03
CA LEU A 85 4.15 1.80 -7.40
C LEU A 85 2.90 1.25 -8.12
N ALA A 86 2.16 2.10 -8.83
CA ALA A 86 1.01 1.65 -9.61
C ALA A 86 1.41 0.67 -10.72
N ARG A 87 2.67 0.67 -11.16
CA ARG A 87 3.19 -0.36 -12.07
C ARG A 87 3.20 -1.77 -11.46
N VAL A 88 3.04 -1.94 -10.14
CA VAL A 88 2.86 -3.26 -9.52
C VAL A 88 1.51 -3.85 -9.94
N PHE A 89 0.48 -3.03 -10.15
CA PHE A 89 -0.84 -3.51 -10.59
C PHE A 89 -0.80 -4.16 -11.98
N ARG A 90 0.20 -3.89 -12.83
CA ARG A 90 0.36 -4.62 -14.09
C ARG A 90 0.61 -6.13 -13.89
N LEU A 91 1.05 -6.56 -12.70
CA LEU A 91 1.13 -7.98 -12.35
C LEU A 91 -0.25 -8.64 -12.39
N MET A 92 -1.32 -7.86 -12.16
CA MET A 92 -2.70 -8.33 -12.23
C MET A 92 -3.13 -8.78 -13.63
N LYS A 93 -2.40 -8.35 -14.68
CA LYS A 93 -2.66 -8.71 -16.07
C LYS A 93 -2.12 -10.09 -16.46
N SER A 94 -1.21 -10.67 -15.67
CA SER A 94 -0.72 -12.03 -15.95
C SER A 94 -1.92 -12.97 -15.93
N PRO A 95 -2.18 -13.78 -16.99
CA PRO A 95 -3.37 -14.63 -17.04
C PRO A 95 -3.44 -15.60 -15.86
N ARG A 96 -2.28 -16.06 -15.37
CA ARG A 96 -2.17 -16.86 -14.15
C ARG A 96 -2.60 -16.06 -12.91
N PHE A 97 -2.14 -14.81 -12.80
CA PHE A 97 -2.48 -13.97 -11.66
C PHE A 97 -3.95 -13.54 -11.67
N ALA A 98 -4.52 -13.30 -12.85
CA ALA A 98 -5.94 -13.01 -13.02
C ALA A 98 -6.81 -14.18 -12.51
N GLU A 99 -6.45 -15.42 -12.85
CA GLU A 99 -7.11 -16.63 -12.34
C GLU A 99 -7.03 -16.72 -10.80
N TYR A 100 -5.84 -16.51 -10.21
CA TYR A 100 -5.70 -16.47 -8.75
C TYR A 100 -6.48 -15.32 -8.10
N MET A 101 -6.56 -14.15 -8.73
CA MET A 101 -7.32 -13.02 -8.23
C MET A 101 -8.82 -13.25 -8.28
N GLU A 102 -9.32 -13.93 -9.32
CA GLU A 102 -10.73 -14.31 -9.41
C GLU A 102 -11.12 -15.26 -8.27
N ILE A 103 -10.30 -16.27 -8.00
CA ILE A 103 -10.51 -17.21 -6.88
C ILE A 103 -10.48 -16.47 -5.54
N LEU A 104 -9.52 -15.56 -5.36
CA LEU A 104 -9.40 -14.75 -4.16
C LEU A 104 -10.61 -13.82 -3.98
N GLN A 105 -11.07 -13.18 -5.06
CA GLN A 105 -12.26 -12.34 -5.05
C GLN A 105 -13.51 -13.14 -4.70
N ALA A 106 -13.72 -14.30 -5.32
CA ALA A 106 -14.84 -15.18 -5.01
C ALA A 106 -14.81 -15.62 -3.55
N SER A 107 -13.63 -15.93 -3.01
CA SER A 107 -13.44 -16.32 -1.61
C SER A 107 -13.73 -15.17 -0.64
N ILE A 108 -13.28 -13.95 -0.96
CA ILE A 108 -13.57 -12.75 -0.16
C ILE A 108 -15.07 -12.46 -0.14
N ILE A 109 -15.73 -12.49 -1.31
CA ILE A 109 -17.17 -12.23 -1.39
C ILE A 109 -17.96 -13.30 -0.63
N ALA A 110 -17.59 -14.57 -0.79
CA ALA A 110 -18.23 -15.67 -0.07
C ALA A 110 -18.06 -15.58 1.44
N SER A 111 -16.92 -15.07 1.92
CA SER A 111 -16.62 -14.93 3.37
C SER A 111 -16.91 -13.54 3.94
N ALA A 112 -17.34 -12.57 3.12
CA ALA A 112 -17.49 -11.17 3.51
C ALA A 112 -18.45 -10.98 4.70
N GLY A 113 -19.54 -11.76 4.77
CA GLY A 113 -20.49 -11.70 5.88
C GLY A 113 -19.84 -12.08 7.22
N SER A 114 -19.13 -13.21 7.26
CA SER A 114 -18.42 -13.68 8.46
C SER A 114 -17.24 -12.79 8.81
N PHE A 115 -16.51 -12.31 7.80
CA PHE A 115 -15.38 -11.40 7.97
C PHE A 115 -15.82 -10.04 8.54
N GLY A 116 -16.95 -9.50 8.07
CA GLY A 116 -17.53 -8.26 8.58
C GLY A 116 -17.88 -8.36 10.07
N LEU A 117 -18.54 -9.44 10.48
CA LEU A 117 -18.85 -9.68 11.90
C LEU A 117 -17.57 -9.75 12.75
N LEU A 118 -16.55 -10.48 12.29
CA LEU A 118 -15.28 -10.60 12.98
C LEU A 118 -14.58 -9.24 13.15
N LEU A 119 -14.53 -8.42 12.10
CA LEU A 119 -13.97 -7.07 12.18
C LEU A 119 -14.75 -6.16 13.13
N THR A 120 -16.08 -6.25 13.16
CA THR A 120 -16.90 -5.50 14.11
C THR A 120 -16.61 -5.91 15.55
N LEU A 121 -16.45 -7.21 15.83
CA LEU A 121 -16.09 -7.70 17.16
C LEU A 121 -14.69 -7.23 17.58
N ILE A 122 -13.70 -7.32 16.70
CA ILE A 122 -12.34 -6.82 16.97
C ILE A 122 -12.36 -5.32 17.24
N PHE A 123 -13.12 -4.54 16.46
CA PHE A 123 -13.20 -3.09 16.67
C PHE A 123 -13.87 -2.74 18.00
N LEU A 124 -14.93 -3.45 18.37
CA LEU A 124 -15.57 -3.31 19.68
C LEU A 124 -14.60 -3.67 20.81
N GLU A 125 -13.87 -4.78 20.68
CA GLU A 125 -12.85 -5.23 21.63
C GLU A 125 -11.76 -4.17 21.82
N ILE A 126 -11.23 -3.62 20.72
CA ILE A 126 -10.22 -2.55 20.76
C ILE A 126 -10.77 -1.35 21.53
N ILE A 127 -11.99 -0.88 21.24
CA ILE A 127 -12.57 0.27 21.94
C ILE A 127 -12.72 -0.02 23.44
N VAL A 128 -13.33 -1.15 23.80
CA VAL A 128 -13.58 -1.51 25.21
C VAL A 128 -12.27 -1.67 25.97
N ALA A 129 -11.32 -2.43 25.44
CA ALA A 129 -10.01 -2.64 26.06
C ALA A 129 -9.25 -1.31 26.22
N SER A 130 -9.32 -0.44 25.21
CA SER A 130 -8.67 0.87 25.26
C SER A 130 -9.28 1.77 26.33
N SER A 131 -10.60 1.79 26.45
CA SER A 131 -11.29 2.56 27.49
C SER A 131 -10.97 2.06 28.89
N LEU A 132 -10.94 0.73 29.10
CA LEU A 132 -10.62 0.15 30.40
C LEU A 132 -9.19 0.46 30.83
N VAL A 133 -8.22 0.24 29.96
CA VAL A 133 -6.81 0.51 30.28
C VAL A 133 -6.54 2.00 30.42
N TYR A 134 -7.17 2.84 29.59
CA TYR A 134 -7.07 4.29 29.76
C TYR A 134 -7.56 4.72 31.15
N VAL A 135 -8.72 4.23 31.62
CA VAL A 135 -9.22 4.57 32.97
C VAL A 135 -8.28 4.06 34.07
N CYS A 136 -7.62 2.92 33.88
CA CYS A 136 -6.69 2.37 34.89
C CYS A 136 -5.34 3.11 34.92
N GLU A 137 -4.89 3.63 33.77
CA GLU A 137 -3.53 4.17 33.61
C GLU A 137 -3.48 5.70 33.51
N ALA A 138 -4.59 6.38 33.18
CA ALA A 138 -4.61 7.83 32.92
C ALA A 138 -4.28 8.67 34.16
N ASP A 139 -4.72 8.23 35.35
CA ASP A 139 -4.52 8.97 36.60
C ASP A 139 -3.16 8.68 37.26
N LEU A 140 -2.31 7.85 36.64
CA LEU A 140 -0.96 7.58 37.14
C LEU A 140 -0.02 8.69 36.69
N ASP A 141 0.54 9.40 37.68
CA ASP A 141 1.51 10.49 37.49
C ASP A 141 2.91 9.90 37.17
N LEU A 142 3.02 9.23 36.02
CA LEU A 142 4.25 8.64 35.50
C LEU A 142 4.96 9.65 34.58
N GLU A 143 6.28 9.80 34.70
CA GLU A 143 7.09 10.72 33.88
C GLU A 143 6.98 10.44 32.36
N ASP A 144 6.57 9.24 31.94
CA ASP A 144 6.36 8.84 30.54
C ASP A 144 4.99 8.13 30.36
N ASN A 145 3.90 8.74 30.84
CA ASN A 145 2.57 8.19 30.62
C ASN A 145 2.14 8.32 29.14
N LYS A 146 2.16 7.21 28.42
CA LYS A 146 1.77 7.12 27.00
C LYS A 146 0.25 6.98 26.80
N PHE A 147 -0.50 6.70 27.86
CA PHE A 147 -1.96 6.52 27.84
C PHE A 147 -2.69 7.88 27.93
N THR A 148 -2.44 8.75 26.95
CA THR A 148 -2.92 10.15 26.96
C THR A 148 -4.40 10.31 26.59
N SER A 149 -4.94 9.40 25.79
CA SER A 149 -6.35 9.40 25.38
C SER A 149 -6.81 7.99 24.99
N ILE A 150 -8.12 7.77 24.92
CA ILE A 150 -8.68 6.48 24.46
C ILE A 150 -8.21 6.14 23.03
N PRO A 151 -8.22 7.06 22.05
CA PRO A 151 -7.67 6.77 20.73
C PRO A 151 -6.16 6.48 20.74
N ALA A 152 -5.36 7.16 21.57
CA ALA A 152 -3.95 6.83 21.71
C ALA A 152 -3.75 5.42 22.31
N THR A 153 -4.56 5.05 23.29
CA THR A 153 -4.55 3.72 23.92
C THR A 153 -5.00 2.62 22.95
N SER A 154 -5.79 2.96 21.93
CA SER A 154 -6.19 1.99 20.90
C SER A 154 -5.04 1.42 20.08
N TRP A 155 -3.92 2.13 19.97
CA TRP A 155 -2.70 1.58 19.39
C TRP A 155 -2.16 0.38 20.20
N TRP A 156 -2.15 0.50 21.52
CA TRP A 156 -1.78 -0.60 22.42
C TRP A 156 -2.76 -1.78 22.30
N ALA A 157 -4.07 -1.52 22.31
CA ALA A 157 -5.07 -2.57 22.19
C ALA A 157 -4.97 -3.30 20.82
N PHE A 158 -4.80 -2.56 19.73
CA PHE A 158 -4.64 -3.12 18.38
C PHE A 158 -3.39 -4.01 18.28
N THR A 159 -2.24 -3.55 18.77
CA THR A 159 -0.98 -4.32 18.72
C THR A 159 -0.99 -5.53 19.64
N THR A 160 -1.76 -5.49 20.73
CA THR A 160 -1.94 -6.61 21.65
C THR A 160 -2.89 -7.67 21.08
N VAL A 161 -4.05 -7.29 20.57
CA VAL A 161 -5.03 -8.20 19.93
C VAL A 161 -4.44 -8.88 18.70
N THR A 162 -3.63 -8.17 17.92
CA THR A 162 -2.91 -8.74 16.77
C THR A 162 -1.67 -9.54 17.16
N THR A 163 -1.38 -9.68 18.46
CA THR A 163 -0.20 -10.40 19.02
C THR A 163 1.15 -9.87 18.54
N VAL A 164 1.19 -8.62 18.04
CA VAL A 164 2.43 -7.97 17.60
C VAL A 164 3.27 -7.54 18.79
N GLY A 165 2.66 -6.86 19.76
CA GLY A 165 3.27 -6.53 21.05
C GLY A 165 4.62 -5.81 20.96
N TYR A 166 4.67 -4.65 20.30
CA TYR A 166 5.92 -3.87 20.14
C TYR A 166 6.59 -3.50 21.48
N GLY A 167 5.83 -3.41 22.57
CA GLY A 167 6.33 -3.06 23.90
C GLY A 167 6.64 -1.56 24.07
N ASP A 168 6.23 -0.74 23.12
CA ASP A 168 6.34 0.72 23.16
C ASP A 168 5.34 1.35 24.15
N MET A 169 4.15 0.74 24.30
CA MET A 169 3.15 1.06 25.31
C MET A 169 2.82 -0.20 26.13
N VAL A 170 2.88 -0.14 27.45
CA VAL A 170 2.56 -1.26 28.35
C VAL A 170 1.93 -0.70 29.64
N PRO A 171 0.77 -1.24 30.09
CA PRO A 171 0.16 -0.82 31.34
C PRO A 171 1.09 -1.11 32.53
N GLN A 172 1.25 -0.13 33.40
CA GLN A 172 2.18 -0.20 34.53
C GLN A 172 1.47 -0.52 35.85
N SER A 173 0.19 -0.16 35.99
CA SER A 173 -0.58 -0.49 37.19
C SER A 173 -0.85 -2.00 37.29
N ALA A 174 -1.07 -2.46 38.53
CA ALA A 174 -1.48 -3.84 38.78
C ALA A 174 -2.88 -4.17 38.24
N VAL A 175 -3.73 -3.14 38.00
CA VAL A 175 -5.11 -3.30 37.50
C VAL A 175 -5.16 -3.25 35.97
N GLY A 176 -4.27 -2.46 35.35
CA GLY A 176 -4.15 -2.35 33.90
C GLY A 176 -3.40 -3.50 33.24
N ARG A 177 -2.54 -4.21 33.99
CA ARG A 177 -1.89 -5.46 33.55
C ARG A 177 -2.85 -6.64 33.55
#